data_AF-A0A7X7U3N8-F1
#
_entry.id   AF-A0A7X7U3N8-F1
#
_cell.length_a   1.000
_cell.length_b   1.000
_cell.length_c   1.000
_cell.angle_alpha   90.00
_cell.angle_beta   90.00
_cell.angle_gamma   90.00
#
_symmetry.space_group_name_H-M   'P 1'
#
loop_
_entity.id
_entity.type
_entity.pdbx_description
1 polymer ?
#
loop_
_entity_poly.entity_id
_entity_poly.type
_entity_poly.pdbx_seq_one_letter_code
_entity_poly.pdbx_strand_id
1 'polypeptide(L)'
;MFQTVSIVAFLVTFVGIAIHWILTPAGGPRCPVSGGIHVFSLLLIEQRSSFLGALKKLCYLVAVFCFLVLAITGFYPTLVKGTNISGFLMYIHATFAPVFALCLAILGLTWAGGHRFVASDCPWLTRLLRRVTRLRLPADDRGWCCSFVVYKLTFWMILFLALPLILSIVVSMFHLLGTDWQRLTLATHRWTSLVFAIVVIIHTYLAVRLRMSHRM
;
A
#
# COMPACT_ATOMS: atom_id res chain seq x y z
N MET A 1 -7.57 23.40 5.10
CA MET A 1 -6.18 22.93 4.85
C MET A 1 -6.11 21.45 4.49
N PHE A 2 -6.49 20.52 5.38
CA PHE A 2 -6.38 19.07 5.11
C PHE A 2 -7.08 18.65 3.81
N GLN A 3 -8.32 19.07 3.58
CA GLN A 3 -9.07 18.76 2.36
C GLN A 3 -8.28 19.10 1.08
N THR A 4 -7.78 20.33 0.97
CA THR A 4 -6.97 20.80 -0.17
C THR A 4 -5.72 19.96 -0.35
N VAL A 5 -4.97 19.72 0.73
CA VAL A 5 -3.73 18.91 0.68
C VAL A 5 -4.03 17.49 0.22
N SER A 6 -5.09 16.87 0.74
CA SER A 6 -5.49 15.52 0.36
C SER A 6 -5.92 15.42 -1.11
N ILE A 7 -6.71 16.37 -1.62
CA ILE A 7 -7.10 16.42 -3.03
C ILE A 7 -5.86 16.52 -3.92
N VAL A 8 -4.97 17.48 -3.63
CA VAL A 8 -3.74 17.67 -4.39
C VAL A 8 -2.86 16.42 -4.33
N ALA A 9 -2.67 15.83 -3.15
CA ALA A 9 -1.84 14.64 -2.98
C ALA A 9 -2.38 13.43 -3.76
N PHE A 10 -3.69 13.18 -3.75
CA PHE A 10 -4.29 12.12 -4.55
C PHE A 10 -4.16 12.41 -6.06
N LEU A 11 -4.43 13.63 -6.50
CA LEU A 11 -4.28 14.02 -7.91
C LEU A 11 -2.84 13.81 -8.40
N VAL A 12 -1.85 14.30 -7.65
CA VAL A 12 -0.42 14.11 -7.97
C VAL A 12 -0.07 12.62 -8.03
N THR A 13 -0.59 11.82 -7.09
CA THR A 13 -0.36 10.37 -7.08
C THR A 13 -0.93 9.69 -8.32
N PHE A 14 -2.19 9.98 -8.69
CA PHE A 14 -2.83 9.38 -9.86
C PHE A 14 -2.20 9.85 -11.18
N VAL A 15 -1.88 11.14 -11.30
CA VAL A 15 -1.19 11.69 -12.48
C VAL A 15 0.20 11.08 -12.61
N GLY A 16 0.96 10.98 -11.51
CA GLY A 16 2.28 10.33 -11.51
C GLY A 16 2.20 8.85 -11.91
N ILE A 17 1.20 8.13 -11.43
CA ILE A 17 0.92 6.74 -11.82
C ILE A 17 0.60 6.64 -13.31
N ALA A 18 -0.24 7.54 -13.85
CA ALA A 18 -0.63 7.56 -15.25
C ALA A 18 0.58 7.86 -16.16
N ILE A 19 1.37 8.88 -15.81
CA ILE A 19 2.62 9.24 -16.51
C ILE A 19 3.58 8.05 -16.49
N HIS A 20 3.84 7.45 -15.32
CA HIS A 20 4.72 6.29 -15.21
C HIS A 20 4.20 5.11 -16.04
N TRP A 21 2.89 4.87 -16.04
CA TRP A 21 2.27 3.81 -16.84
C TRP A 21 2.48 4.00 -18.34
N ILE A 22 2.34 5.24 -18.85
CA ILE A 22 2.51 5.59 -20.27
C ILE A 22 3.99 5.55 -20.68
N LEU A 23 4.87 6.14 -19.88
CA LEU A 23 6.31 6.25 -20.20
C LEU A 23 7.05 4.93 -20.10
N THR A 24 6.57 3.99 -19.28
CA THR A 24 7.17 2.66 -19.13
C THR A 24 6.22 1.59 -19.68
N PRO A 25 6.24 1.25 -20.97
CA PRO A 25 5.36 0.20 -21.48
C PRO A 25 5.80 -1.17 -20.91
N ALA A 26 5.04 -1.70 -19.94
CA ALA A 26 5.05 -3.12 -19.61
C ALA A 26 4.04 -3.79 -20.55
N GLY A 27 4.43 -4.79 -21.35
CA GLY A 27 3.62 -5.29 -22.46
C GLY A 27 2.41 -6.13 -22.08
N GLY A 28 1.49 -5.55 -21.30
CA GLY A 28 0.16 -6.07 -21.02
C GLY A 28 -0.92 -5.46 -21.92
N PRO A 29 -2.17 -5.97 -21.83
CA PRO A 29 -3.28 -5.51 -22.66
C PRO A 29 -3.58 -4.01 -22.44
N ARG A 30 -3.69 -3.26 -23.54
CA ARG A 30 -3.88 -1.79 -23.58
C ARG A 30 -5.25 -1.32 -23.11
N CYS A 31 -6.20 -2.23 -22.84
CA CYS A 31 -7.56 -1.91 -22.41
C CYS A 31 -7.69 -1.94 -20.87
N PRO A 32 -8.17 -0.87 -20.21
CA PRO A 32 -8.24 -0.78 -18.76
C PRO A 32 -9.23 -1.77 -18.13
N VAL A 33 -10.34 -2.09 -18.80
CA VAL A 33 -11.37 -3.04 -18.31
C VAL A 33 -10.86 -4.48 -18.37
N SER A 34 -10.22 -4.87 -19.48
CA SER A 34 -9.55 -6.17 -19.62
C SER A 34 -8.38 -6.30 -18.64
N GLY A 35 -7.63 -5.21 -18.44
CA GLY A 35 -6.57 -5.10 -17.43
C GLY A 35 -7.10 -5.31 -16.01
N GLY A 36 -8.25 -4.76 -15.64
CA GLY A 36 -8.84 -4.96 -14.31
C GLY A 36 -9.19 -6.42 -14.02
N ILE A 37 -9.87 -7.09 -14.94
CA ILE A 37 -10.20 -8.53 -14.83
C ILE A 37 -8.92 -9.38 -14.81
N HIS A 38 -7.93 -9.01 -15.64
CA HIS A 38 -6.64 -9.69 -15.68
C HIS A 38 -5.81 -9.46 -14.42
N VAL A 39 -5.89 -8.29 -13.78
CA VAL A 39 -5.21 -7.96 -12.51
C VAL A 39 -5.82 -8.71 -11.35
N PHE A 40 -7.15 -8.76 -11.26
CA PHE A 40 -7.83 -9.59 -10.27
C PHE A 40 -7.48 -11.06 -10.48
N SER A 41 -7.50 -11.53 -11.72
CA SER A 41 -7.07 -12.86 -12.08
C SER A 41 -5.59 -13.12 -11.71
N LEU A 42 -4.67 -12.19 -11.99
CA LEU A 42 -3.23 -12.29 -11.68
C LEU A 42 -2.92 -12.26 -10.18
N LEU A 43 -3.70 -11.52 -9.39
CA LEU A 43 -3.61 -11.52 -7.93
C LEU A 43 -4.23 -12.79 -7.32
N LEU A 44 -5.15 -13.46 -8.04
CA LEU A 44 -5.94 -14.58 -7.54
C LEU A 44 -5.53 -15.97 -8.11
N ILE A 45 -4.80 -16.11 -9.23
CA ILE A 45 -4.68 -17.40 -9.96
C ILE A 45 -3.50 -18.31 -9.61
N GLU A 46 -2.55 -17.91 -8.75
CA GLU A 46 -1.54 -18.87 -8.28
C GLU A 46 -2.07 -19.67 -7.07
N GLN A 47 -3.01 -20.58 -7.32
CA GLN A 47 -3.54 -21.49 -6.29
C GLN A 47 -2.51 -22.60 -6.00
N ARG A 48 -1.46 -22.27 -5.24
CA ARG A 48 -0.70 -23.32 -4.55
C ARG A 48 -1.66 -24.01 -3.59
N SER A 49 -1.80 -25.33 -3.69
CA SER A 49 -2.68 -26.21 -2.90
C SER A 49 -2.42 -26.26 -1.38
N SER A 50 -1.67 -25.28 -0.84
CA SER A 50 -1.37 -25.16 0.59
C SER A 50 -2.40 -24.29 1.31
N PHE A 51 -2.84 -24.74 2.49
CA PHE A 51 -3.74 -23.98 3.39
C PHE A 51 -3.22 -22.56 3.67
N LEU A 52 -1.91 -22.40 3.91
CA LEU A 52 -1.28 -21.09 4.13
C LEU A 52 -1.41 -20.15 2.93
N GLY A 53 -1.33 -20.69 1.71
CA GLY A 53 -1.54 -19.93 0.48
C GLY A 53 -2.98 -19.42 0.35
N ALA A 54 -3.96 -20.28 0.66
CA ALA A 54 -5.37 -19.91 0.66
C ALA A 54 -5.68 -18.82 1.71
N LEU A 55 -5.15 -18.96 2.93
CA LEU A 55 -5.31 -17.97 4.00
C LEU A 55 -4.73 -16.60 3.59
N LYS A 56 -3.50 -16.56 3.05
CA LYS A 56 -2.87 -15.32 2.55
C LYS A 56 -3.74 -14.61 1.53
N LYS A 57 -4.28 -15.37 0.57
CA LYS A 57 -5.14 -14.84 -0.50
C LYS A 57 -6.46 -14.30 0.05
N LEU A 58 -7.10 -15.03 0.96
CA LEU A 58 -8.32 -14.59 1.63
C LEU A 58 -8.06 -13.30 2.43
N CYS A 59 -7.03 -13.27 3.27
CA CYS A 59 -6.64 -12.08 4.03
C CYS A 59 -6.34 -10.89 3.12
N TYR A 60 -5.68 -11.10 1.97
CA TYR A 60 -5.44 -10.04 1.00
C TYR A 60 -6.74 -9.48 0.42
N LEU A 61 -7.66 -10.34 -0.01
CA LEU A 61 -8.95 -9.91 -0.59
C LEU A 61 -9.77 -9.15 0.45
N VAL A 62 -9.88 -9.69 1.66
CA VAL A 62 -10.57 -9.03 2.77
C VAL A 62 -9.90 -7.71 3.14
N ALA A 63 -8.56 -7.64 3.19
CA ALA A 63 -7.85 -6.40 3.46
C ALA A 63 -8.11 -5.32 2.39
N VAL A 64 -8.09 -5.68 1.10
CA VAL A 64 -8.41 -4.75 0.00
C VAL A 64 -9.85 -4.25 0.13
N PHE A 65 -10.81 -5.14 0.38
CA PHE A 65 -12.20 -4.75 0.58
C PHE A 65 -12.36 -3.80 1.78
N CYS A 66 -11.78 -4.15 2.94
CA CYS A 66 -11.84 -3.31 4.13
C CYS A 66 -11.14 -1.96 3.89
N PHE A 67 -9.99 -1.94 3.21
CA PHE A 67 -9.30 -0.71 2.86
C PHE A 67 -10.17 0.21 2.01
N LEU A 68 -10.86 -0.32 1.00
CA LEU A 68 -11.78 0.48 0.17
C LEU A 68 -12.92 1.07 1.02
N VAL A 69 -13.53 0.27 1.89
CA VAL A 69 -14.59 0.74 2.80
C VAL A 69 -14.05 1.85 3.72
N LEU A 70 -12.87 1.66 4.33
CA LEU A 70 -12.24 2.64 5.22
C LEU A 70 -11.83 3.91 4.49
N ALA A 71 -11.28 3.79 3.29
CA ALA A 71 -10.90 4.93 2.45
C ALA A 71 -12.14 5.73 2.04
N ILE A 72 -13.21 5.07 1.57
CA ILE A 72 -14.45 5.75 1.20
C ILE A 72 -15.06 6.44 2.42
N THR A 73 -15.28 5.70 3.51
CA THR A 73 -15.91 6.26 4.72
C THR A 73 -15.08 7.37 5.38
N GLY A 74 -13.75 7.26 5.36
CA GLY A 74 -12.84 8.24 5.96
C GLY A 74 -12.59 9.49 5.10
N PHE A 75 -12.45 9.33 3.78
CA PHE A 75 -12.13 10.45 2.89
C PHE A 75 -13.36 11.09 2.26
N TYR A 76 -14.42 10.36 1.92
CA TYR A 76 -15.57 10.94 1.20
C TYR A 76 -16.22 12.12 1.94
N PRO A 77 -16.56 12.04 3.25
CA PRO A 77 -17.14 13.19 3.97
C PRO A 77 -16.20 14.39 3.98
N THR A 78 -14.90 14.15 4.18
CA THR A 78 -13.91 15.22 4.32
C THR A 78 -13.53 15.86 3.00
N LEU A 79 -13.48 15.09 1.91
CA LEU A 79 -13.11 15.59 0.58
C LEU A 79 -14.28 16.25 -0.15
N VAL A 80 -15.49 15.71 -0.01
CA VAL A 80 -16.66 16.16 -0.78
C VAL A 80 -17.52 17.12 0.03
N LYS A 81 -17.81 16.80 1.30
CA LYS A 81 -18.71 17.60 2.14
C LYS A 81 -17.98 18.60 3.03
N GLY A 82 -16.66 18.50 3.14
CA GLY A 82 -15.87 19.32 4.07
C GLY A 82 -16.15 19.01 5.55
N THR A 83 -16.86 17.92 5.85
CA THR A 83 -17.25 17.54 7.22
C THR A 83 -16.38 16.39 7.75
N ASN A 84 -16.39 16.22 9.07
CA ASN A 84 -15.83 15.01 9.69
C ASN A 84 -16.78 13.81 9.49
N ILE A 85 -16.24 12.61 9.70
CA ILE A 85 -17.04 11.38 9.71
C ILE A 85 -18.04 11.40 10.87
N SER A 86 -19.29 11.05 10.62
CA SER A 86 -20.35 11.04 11.63
C SER A 86 -21.48 10.06 11.25
N GLY A 87 -22.36 9.77 12.22
CA GLY A 87 -23.53 8.91 12.03
C GLY A 87 -23.18 7.52 11.51
N PHE A 88 -23.94 7.04 10.52
CA PHE A 88 -23.80 5.68 10.00
C PHE A 88 -22.42 5.37 9.39
N LEU A 89 -21.79 6.37 8.77
CA LEU A 89 -20.45 6.19 8.20
C LEU A 89 -19.41 5.88 9.28
N MET A 90 -19.55 6.46 10.48
CA MET A 90 -18.66 6.18 11.60
C MET A 90 -18.82 4.74 12.09
N TYR A 91 -20.04 4.22 12.17
CA TYR A 91 -20.27 2.82 12.56
C TYR A 91 -19.64 1.84 11.56
N ILE A 92 -19.81 2.08 10.25
CA ILE A 92 -19.16 1.26 9.22
C ILE A 92 -17.63 1.35 9.38
N HIS A 93 -17.08 2.55 9.45
CA HIS A 93 -15.64 2.75 9.54
C HIS A 93 -15.03 2.03 10.75
N ALA A 94 -15.64 2.20 11.93
CA ALA A 94 -15.20 1.57 13.16
C ALA A 94 -15.33 0.03 13.11
N THR A 95 -16.32 -0.51 12.39
CA THR A 95 -16.52 -1.97 12.27
C THR A 95 -15.48 -2.63 11.38
N PHE A 96 -15.11 -2.00 10.26
CA PHE A 96 -14.15 -2.56 9.31
C PHE A 96 -12.68 -2.32 9.71
N ALA A 97 -12.40 -1.32 10.54
CA ALA A 97 -11.06 -1.01 11.03
C ALA A 97 -10.33 -2.21 11.71
N PRO A 98 -10.93 -2.92 12.69
CA PRO A 98 -10.25 -4.06 13.33
C PRO A 98 -10.05 -5.24 12.37
N VAL A 99 -10.99 -5.49 11.47
CA VAL A 99 -10.87 -6.55 10.45
C VAL A 99 -9.70 -6.26 9.51
N PHE A 100 -9.57 -5.00 9.06
CA PHE A 100 -8.44 -4.55 8.27
C PHE A 100 -7.11 -4.72 9.01
N ALA A 101 -7.05 -4.27 10.27
CA ALA A 101 -5.85 -4.35 11.10
C ALA A 101 -5.38 -5.82 11.27
N LEU A 102 -6.31 -6.74 11.56
CA LEU A 102 -6.00 -8.16 11.69
C LEU A 102 -5.48 -8.75 10.37
N CYS A 103 -6.15 -8.49 9.25
CA CYS A 103 -5.70 -8.99 7.95
C CYS A 103 -4.32 -8.43 7.59
N LEU A 104 -4.08 -7.14 7.84
CA LEU A 104 -2.79 -6.51 7.58
C LEU A 104 -1.68 -7.11 8.44
N ALA A 105 -1.95 -7.43 9.71
CA ALA A 105 -0.98 -8.11 10.59
C ALA A 105 -0.61 -9.50 10.05
N ILE A 106 -1.60 -10.31 9.63
CA ILE A 106 -1.37 -11.64 9.04
C ILE A 106 -0.55 -11.52 7.76
N LEU A 107 -0.88 -10.57 6.87
CA LEU A 107 -0.12 -10.34 5.64
C LEU A 107 1.31 -9.88 5.94
N GLY A 108 1.48 -8.96 6.90
CA GLY A 108 2.78 -8.45 7.33
C GLY A 108 3.70 -9.59 7.79
N LEU A 109 3.23 -10.43 8.71
CA LEU A 109 4.01 -11.56 9.22
C LEU A 109 4.35 -12.57 8.12
N THR A 110 3.38 -12.88 7.26
CA THR A 110 3.53 -13.97 6.30
C THR A 110 4.23 -13.58 5.00
N TRP A 111 4.36 -12.28 4.70
CA TRP A 111 5.04 -11.74 3.51
C TRP A 111 6.36 -11.04 3.83
N ALA A 112 6.68 -10.79 5.10
CA ALA A 112 7.94 -10.15 5.52
C ALA A 112 9.18 -10.83 4.93
N GLY A 113 9.21 -12.17 4.89
CA GLY A 113 10.33 -12.92 4.31
C GLY A 113 10.61 -12.59 2.85
N GLY A 114 9.56 -12.37 2.04
CA GLY A 114 9.69 -12.01 0.61
C GLY A 114 10.04 -10.54 0.36
N HIS A 115 9.85 -9.68 1.35
CA HIS A 115 10.14 -8.25 1.27
C HIS A 115 11.44 -7.87 1.99
N ARG A 116 12.27 -8.84 2.38
CA ARG A 116 13.62 -8.59 2.87
C ARG A 116 14.46 -7.93 1.77
N PHE A 117 15.18 -6.87 2.14
CA PHE A 117 16.18 -6.27 1.28
C PHE A 117 17.39 -7.20 1.18
N VAL A 118 17.80 -7.48 -0.05
CA VAL A 118 18.99 -8.29 -0.37
C VAL A 118 19.93 -7.44 -1.20
N ALA A 119 21.25 -7.68 -1.11
CA ALA A 119 22.25 -6.91 -1.85
C ALA A 119 22.01 -6.88 -3.37
N SER A 120 21.37 -7.92 -3.92
CA SER A 120 20.96 -7.98 -5.33
C SER A 120 19.89 -6.95 -5.73
N ASP A 121 19.16 -6.39 -4.76
CA ASP A 121 18.10 -5.40 -5.02
C ASP A 121 18.66 -4.01 -5.37
N CYS A 122 19.96 -3.74 -5.15
CA CYS A 122 20.55 -2.43 -5.41
C CYS A 122 21.74 -2.52 -6.38
N PRO A 123 21.52 -2.36 -7.70
CA PRO A 123 22.56 -2.47 -8.72
C PRO A 123 23.61 -1.36 -8.59
N TRP A 124 23.26 -0.20 -8.01
CA TRP A 124 24.24 0.84 -7.70
C TRP A 124 25.19 0.40 -6.59
N LEU A 125 24.67 -0.22 -5.52
CA LEU A 125 25.48 -0.75 -4.43
C LEU A 125 26.36 -1.91 -4.93
N THR A 126 25.84 -2.79 -5.79
CA THR A 126 26.66 -3.86 -6.39
C THR A 126 27.70 -3.31 -7.37
N ARG A 127 27.42 -2.24 -8.12
CA ARG A 127 28.42 -1.54 -8.95
C ARG A 127 29.51 -0.88 -8.10
N LEU A 128 29.14 -0.26 -6.98
CA LEU A 128 30.08 0.34 -6.03
C LEU A 128 30.94 -0.73 -5.36
N LEU A 129 30.33 -1.81 -4.85
CA LEU A 129 31.02 -2.95 -4.29
C LEU A 129 31.94 -3.61 -5.32
N ARG A 130 31.48 -3.83 -6.57
CA ARG A 130 32.33 -4.36 -7.65
C ARG A 130 33.56 -3.49 -7.90
N ARG A 131 33.41 -2.14 -7.85
CA ARG A 131 34.56 -1.22 -7.97
C ARG A 131 35.54 -1.36 -6.81
N VAL A 132 35.04 -1.55 -5.58
CA VAL A 132 35.88 -1.58 -4.37
C VAL A 132 36.50 -2.96 -4.13
N THR A 133 35.76 -4.05 -4.34
CA THR A 133 36.18 -5.42 -3.94
C THR A 133 36.54 -6.34 -5.10
N ARG A 134 36.45 -5.89 -6.37
CA ARG A 134 36.72 -6.70 -7.59
C ARG A 134 36.00 -8.07 -7.63
N LEU A 135 34.89 -8.26 -6.89
CA LEU A 135 34.10 -9.49 -6.96
C LEU A 135 33.36 -9.59 -8.32
N ARG A 136 33.51 -10.73 -9.01
CA ARG A 136 32.69 -11.09 -10.19
C ARG A 136 31.30 -11.53 -9.75
N LEU A 137 30.40 -10.56 -9.59
CA LEU A 137 28.96 -10.81 -9.44
C LEU A 137 28.29 -10.78 -10.83
N PRO A 138 27.36 -11.71 -11.16
CA PRO A 138 26.61 -11.69 -12.41
C PRO A 138 25.89 -10.35 -12.58
N ALA A 139 25.91 -9.77 -13.79
CA ALA A 139 25.13 -8.58 -14.10
C ALA A 139 23.65 -8.98 -14.16
N ASP A 140 22.81 -8.33 -13.35
CA ASP A 140 21.36 -8.50 -13.40
C ASP A 140 20.79 -7.51 -14.43
N ASP A 141 20.38 -8.01 -15.59
CA ASP A 141 19.82 -7.24 -16.71
C ASP A 141 18.36 -6.79 -16.47
N ARG A 142 17.85 -6.91 -15.24
CA ARG A 142 16.52 -6.42 -14.89
C ARG A 142 16.46 -4.89 -14.89
N GLY A 143 15.97 -4.31 -16.00
CA GLY A 143 15.72 -2.87 -16.17
C GLY A 143 14.74 -2.22 -15.18
N TRP A 144 14.22 -2.97 -14.19
CA TRP A 144 13.14 -2.56 -13.26
C TRP A 144 13.57 -2.57 -11.79
N CYS A 145 14.87 -2.51 -11.52
CA CYS A 145 15.38 -2.68 -10.17
C CYS A 145 14.87 -1.60 -9.19
N CYS A 146 14.77 -0.34 -9.65
CA CYS A 146 14.21 0.74 -8.83
C CYS A 146 12.74 0.48 -8.44
N SER A 147 11.90 0.02 -9.37
CA SER A 147 10.50 -0.30 -9.08
C SER A 147 10.34 -1.44 -8.07
N PHE A 148 11.25 -2.42 -8.11
CA PHE A 148 11.26 -3.54 -7.15
C PHE A 148 11.68 -3.10 -5.74
N VAL A 149 12.70 -2.25 -5.63
CA VAL A 149 13.10 -1.66 -4.33
C VAL A 149 11.97 -0.81 -3.75
N VAL A 150 11.33 0.05 -4.56
CA VAL A 150 10.20 0.87 -4.11
C VAL A 150 9.01 -0.01 -3.70
N TYR A 151 8.76 -1.13 -4.40
CA TYR A 151 7.75 -2.11 -4.00
C TYR A 151 8.03 -2.72 -2.61
N LYS A 152 9.29 -3.10 -2.33
CA LYS A 152 9.68 -3.57 -0.98
C LYS A 152 9.60 -2.48 0.08
N LEU A 153 10.05 -1.26 -0.25
CA LEU A 153 9.98 -0.12 0.66
C LEU A 153 8.54 0.23 1.02
N THR A 154 7.63 0.25 0.04
CA THR A 154 6.21 0.54 0.27
C THR A 154 5.56 -0.49 1.18
N PHE A 155 5.93 -1.78 1.10
CA PHE A 155 5.48 -2.80 2.05
C PHE A 155 5.85 -2.45 3.49
N TRP A 156 7.13 -2.13 3.75
CA TRP A 156 7.59 -1.77 5.09
C TRP A 156 6.98 -0.46 5.58
N MET A 157 6.81 0.52 4.68
CA MET A 157 6.14 1.78 4.98
C MET A 157 4.68 1.58 5.38
N ILE A 158 3.95 0.66 4.72
CA ILE A 158 2.57 0.30 5.11
C ILE A 158 2.56 -0.24 6.53
N LEU A 159 3.43 -1.20 6.87
CA LEU A 159 3.48 -1.76 8.22
C LEU A 159 3.87 -0.72 9.28
N PHE A 160 4.85 0.12 8.97
CA PHE A 160 5.29 1.19 9.86
C PHE A 160 4.18 2.22 10.10
N LEU A 161 3.52 2.70 9.03
CA LEU A 161 2.45 3.70 9.11
C LEU A 161 1.15 3.14 9.72
N ALA A 162 0.90 1.83 9.63
CA ALA A 162 -0.24 1.19 10.28
C ALA A 162 -0.21 1.38 11.81
N LEU A 163 0.98 1.40 12.41
CA LEU A 163 1.14 1.57 13.86
C LEU A 163 0.60 2.92 14.37
N PRO A 164 1.11 4.09 13.93
CA PRO A 164 0.54 5.37 14.33
C PRO A 164 -0.89 5.54 13.85
N LEU A 165 -1.28 4.96 12.70
CA LEU A 165 -2.65 5.02 12.20
C LEU A 165 -3.65 4.38 13.16
N ILE A 166 -3.38 3.14 13.60
CA ILE A 166 -4.26 2.39 14.50
C ILE A 166 -4.17 2.94 15.93
N LEU A 167 -2.95 3.17 16.42
CA LEU A 167 -2.74 3.60 17.80
C LEU A 167 -3.38 4.96 18.06
N SER A 168 -3.22 5.92 17.13
CA SER A 168 -3.78 7.26 17.30
C SER A 168 -5.30 7.26 17.43
N ILE A 169 -6.03 6.48 16.61
CA ILE A 169 -7.48 6.43 16.71
C ILE A 169 -7.94 5.66 17.95
N VAL A 170 -7.33 4.52 18.25
CA VAL A 170 -7.68 3.71 19.43
C VAL A 170 -7.52 4.53 20.69
N VAL A 171 -6.38 5.21 20.85
CA VAL A 171 -6.12 6.05 22.01
C VAL A 171 -7.08 7.25 22.08
N SER A 172 -7.47 7.84 20.94
CA SER A 172 -8.44 8.94 20.92
C SER A 172 -9.86 8.54 21.36
N MET A 173 -10.21 7.25 21.29
CA MET A 173 -11.51 6.73 21.70
C MET A 173 -11.64 6.55 23.21
N PHE A 174 -10.52 6.57 23.95
CA PHE A 174 -10.54 6.45 25.40
C PHE A 174 -10.43 7.82 26.08
N HIS A 175 -11.02 7.93 27.26
CA HIS A 175 -10.91 9.11 28.13
C HIS A 175 -9.58 9.17 28.91
N LEU A 176 -8.53 8.53 28.38
CA LEU A 176 -7.20 8.48 28.99
C LEU A 176 -6.40 9.78 28.78
N LEU A 177 -6.79 10.55 27.76
CA LEU A 177 -6.09 11.75 27.32
C LEU A 177 -6.94 12.99 27.57
N GLY A 178 -6.29 14.10 27.92
CA GLY A 178 -6.91 15.42 27.92
C GLY A 178 -7.39 15.82 26.51
N THR A 179 -8.28 16.82 26.44
CA THR A 179 -8.90 17.30 25.19
C THR A 179 -7.90 17.68 24.12
N ASP A 180 -6.79 18.33 24.48
CA ASP A 180 -5.75 18.73 23.53
C ASP A 180 -5.04 17.53 22.91
N TRP A 181 -4.75 16.51 23.74
CA TRP A 181 -4.11 15.28 23.30
C TRP A 181 -5.03 14.42 22.44
N GLN A 182 -6.34 14.42 22.69
CA GLN A 182 -7.34 13.79 21.80
C GLN A 182 -7.41 14.48 20.44
N ARG A 183 -7.31 15.82 20.39
CA ARG A 183 -7.25 16.56 19.12
C ARG A 183 -5.98 16.21 18.35
N LEU A 184 -4.84 16.10 19.04
CA LEU A 184 -3.57 15.72 18.42
C LEU A 184 -3.62 14.30 17.86
N THR A 185 -4.18 13.33 18.59
CA THR A 185 -4.29 11.95 18.11
C THR A 185 -5.25 11.83 16.94
N LEU A 186 -6.39 12.52 16.94
CA LEU A 186 -7.28 12.58 15.78
C LEU A 186 -6.60 13.23 14.56
N ALA A 187 -5.85 14.32 14.77
CA ALA A 187 -5.08 14.94 13.70
C ALA A 187 -4.00 13.99 13.16
N THR A 188 -3.31 13.27 14.04
CA THR A 188 -2.30 12.26 13.69
C THR A 188 -2.92 11.14 12.86
N HIS A 189 -4.07 10.61 13.29
CA HIS A 189 -4.81 9.59 12.54
C HIS A 189 -5.14 10.07 11.13
N ARG A 190 -5.66 11.30 11.02
CA ARG A 190 -6.08 11.92 9.76
C ARG A 190 -4.91 12.15 8.80
N TRP A 191 -3.77 12.66 9.27
CA TRP A 191 -2.60 12.89 8.41
C TRP A 191 -1.90 11.58 8.05
N THR A 192 -1.79 10.65 8.99
CA THR A 192 -1.20 9.33 8.75
C THR A 192 -2.04 8.53 7.76
N SER A 193 -3.38 8.62 7.83
CA SER A 193 -4.26 7.90 6.91
C SER A 193 -4.08 8.34 5.46
N LEU A 194 -3.84 9.63 5.21
CA LEU A 194 -3.53 10.14 3.86
C LEU A 194 -2.24 9.52 3.32
N VAL A 195 -1.15 9.59 4.09
CA VAL A 195 0.14 9.02 3.67
C VAL A 195 0.03 7.51 3.49
N PHE A 196 -0.62 6.82 4.43
CA PHE A 196 -0.87 5.39 4.36
C PHE A 196 -1.64 5.01 3.08
N ALA A 197 -2.73 5.71 2.77
CA ALA A 197 -3.52 5.44 1.57
C ALA A 197 -2.71 5.63 0.28
N ILE A 198 -1.90 6.69 0.20
CA ILE A 198 -1.00 6.92 -0.94
C ILE A 198 0.00 5.78 -1.09
N VAL A 199 0.64 5.35 0.00
CA VAL A 199 1.60 4.24 -0.04
C VAL A 199 0.90 2.93 -0.45
N VAL A 200 -0.32 2.65 0.03
CA VAL A 200 -1.10 1.47 -0.41
C VAL A 200 -1.43 1.53 -1.90
N ILE A 201 -1.82 2.68 -2.43
CA ILE A 201 -2.09 2.87 -3.87
C ILE A 201 -0.82 2.59 -4.69
N ILE A 202 0.31 3.17 -4.29
CA ILE A 202 1.61 2.97 -4.96
C ILE A 202 2.05 1.50 -4.86
N HIS A 203 1.93 0.87 -3.70
CA HIS A 203 2.28 -0.53 -3.49
C HIS A 203 1.45 -1.44 -4.40
N THR A 204 0.13 -1.24 -4.44
CA THR A 204 -0.80 -2.01 -5.27
C THR A 204 -0.48 -1.83 -6.74
N TYR A 205 -0.22 -0.60 -7.17
CA TYR A 205 0.22 -0.29 -8.52
C TYR A 205 1.50 -1.05 -8.88
N LEU A 206 2.55 -0.95 -8.06
CA LEU A 206 3.83 -1.62 -8.33
C LEU A 206 3.70 -3.14 -8.31
N ALA A 207 2.89 -3.71 -7.41
CA ALA A 207 2.59 -5.14 -7.36
C ALA A 207 2.01 -5.63 -8.69
N VAL A 208 1.06 -4.88 -9.25
CA VAL A 208 0.46 -5.16 -10.55
C VAL A 208 1.49 -5.05 -11.67
N ARG A 209 2.29 -3.99 -11.68
CA ARG A 209 3.31 -3.75 -12.72
C ARG A 209 4.37 -4.84 -12.76
N LEU A 210 4.92 -5.21 -11.61
CA LEU A 210 5.96 -6.24 -11.50
C LEU A 210 5.44 -7.63 -11.90
N ARG A 211 4.16 -7.93 -11.63
CA ARG A 211 3.55 -9.20 -12.08
C ARG A 211 3.35 -9.25 -13.59
N MET A 212 3.01 -8.14 -14.23
CA MET A 212 2.89 -8.08 -15.69
C MET A 212 4.24 -8.21 -16.39
N SER A 213 5.33 -7.68 -15.81
CA SER A 213 6.66 -7.75 -16.43
C SER A 213 7.33 -9.11 -16.31
N HIS A 214 7.02 -9.91 -15.27
CA HIS A 214 7.65 -11.21 -15.01
C HIS A 214 7.17 -12.37 -15.91
N ARG A 215 6.17 -12.15 -16.77
CA ARG A 215 5.64 -13.15 -17.72
C ARG A 215 5.97 -12.83 -19.19
N MET A 216 6.93 -11.94 -19.43
CA MET A 216 7.63 -11.75 -20.72
C MET A 216 8.98 -12.45 -20.67
#